data_AF-A0A6P0U5A4-F1
#
_entry.id   AF-A0A6P0U5A4-F1
#
_cell.length_a   1.000
_cell.length_b   1.000
_cell.length_c   1.000
_cell.angle_alpha   90.00
_cell.angle_beta   90.00
_cell.angle_gamma   90.00
#
_symmetry.space_group_name_H-M   'P 1'
#
loop_
_entity.id
_entity.type
_entity.pdbx_description
1 polymer ?
#
loop_
_entity_poly.entity_id
_entity_poly.type
_entity_poly.pdbx_seq_one_letter_code
_entity_poly.pdbx_strand_id
1 'polypeptide(L)'
;MTEINDLASLQRLVRGMKMSQGKFRLFLARYSYLSQRDRLIPQLRESFSGVLQELVLDKSVSSLYATIQKRLENQQPDALMVWRLESVVDVDELLRSMSLVLDEFRKNLHFPIVLWINEEVSRKFIQLIPDFENRASLTVFEISTDELIDFTRQTSDSVYQKVLESGAGIFLDNTVLGLGEFGYQELLRAQKELAKRGVILEPELEASLEFAIARTADNSTEKARQHYQRSLELWQQLNNAVRVAHINYYLGSWWRSYGVWHRPEQEKSYKRACSYFQQSVETFEKVKRPDLVAKFINAWGVILQYL
;
A
#
# COMPACT_ATOMS: atom_id res chain seq x y z
N MET A 1 -17.92 5.31 -14.72
CA MET A 1 -18.63 4.01 -14.94
C MET A 1 -18.32 3.01 -13.82
N THR A 2 -17.12 3.03 -13.22
CA THR A 2 -16.74 2.09 -12.16
C THR A 2 -17.16 2.50 -10.76
N GLU A 3 -17.27 3.79 -10.41
CA GLU A 3 -17.97 4.19 -9.17
C GLU A 3 -19.41 3.70 -9.13
N ILE A 4 -20.09 3.66 -10.28
CA ILE A 4 -21.44 3.10 -10.41
C ILE A 4 -21.43 1.58 -10.18
N ASN A 5 -20.38 0.88 -10.66
CA ASN A 5 -20.22 -0.56 -10.43
C ASN A 5 -19.82 -0.88 -8.99
N ASP A 6 -18.96 -0.09 -8.36
CA ASP A 6 -18.57 -0.21 -6.96
C ASP A 6 -19.79 0.03 -6.06
N LEU A 7 -20.58 1.07 -6.33
CA LEU A 7 -21.82 1.34 -5.60
C LEU A 7 -22.85 0.21 -5.79
N ALA A 8 -23.01 -0.29 -7.02
CA ALA A 8 -23.90 -1.42 -7.28
C ALA A 8 -23.43 -2.72 -6.60
N SER A 9 -22.11 -2.99 -6.60
CA SER A 9 -21.48 -4.10 -5.88
C SER A 9 -21.67 -3.96 -4.37
N LEU A 10 -21.48 -2.76 -3.83
CA LEU A 10 -21.66 -2.44 -2.43
C LEU A 10 -23.13 -2.63 -2.01
N GLN A 11 -24.07 -2.12 -2.80
CA GLN A 11 -25.50 -2.29 -2.55
C GLN A 11 -25.91 -3.76 -2.60
N ARG A 12 -25.35 -4.56 -3.53
CA ARG A 12 -25.57 -6.02 -3.56
C ARG A 12 -25.04 -6.70 -2.30
N LEU A 13 -23.83 -6.34 -1.85
CA LEU A 13 -23.24 -6.86 -0.61
C LEU A 13 -24.11 -6.50 0.61
N VAL A 14 -24.46 -5.23 0.78
CA VAL A 14 -25.32 -4.75 1.88
C VAL A 14 -26.69 -5.44 1.87
N ARG A 15 -27.30 -5.61 0.69
CA ARG A 15 -28.58 -6.33 0.57
C ARG A 15 -28.45 -7.80 0.97
N GLY A 16 -27.39 -8.47 0.54
CA GLY A 16 -27.11 -9.86 0.92
C GLY A 16 -26.91 -10.01 2.43
N MET A 17 -26.19 -9.07 3.05
CA MET A 17 -26.01 -9.03 4.51
C MET A 17 -27.36 -8.84 5.22
N LYS A 18 -28.15 -7.83 4.82
CA LYS A 18 -29.49 -7.59 5.41
C LYS A 18 -30.40 -8.81 5.31
N MET A 19 -30.43 -9.48 4.15
CA MET A 19 -31.22 -10.71 3.95
C MET A 19 -30.76 -11.89 4.79
N SER A 20 -29.54 -11.85 5.31
CA SER A 20 -28.94 -12.93 6.10
C SER A 20 -28.89 -12.60 7.59
N GLN A 21 -29.47 -11.48 8.03
CA GLN A 21 -29.60 -11.15 9.46
C GLN A 21 -30.30 -12.29 10.21
N GLY A 22 -29.78 -12.62 11.40
CA GLY A 22 -30.27 -13.76 12.19
C GLY A 22 -29.70 -15.12 11.78
N LYS A 23 -28.86 -15.20 10.74
CA LYS A 23 -28.23 -16.45 10.29
C LYS A 23 -26.76 -16.25 9.96
N PHE A 24 -25.94 -17.26 10.22
CA PHE A 24 -24.56 -17.25 9.75
C PHE A 24 -24.52 -17.26 8.23
N ARG A 25 -23.82 -16.27 7.65
CA ARG A 25 -23.41 -16.27 6.26
C ARG A 25 -22.09 -15.53 6.09
N LEU A 26 -21.18 -16.11 5.32
CA LEU A 26 -19.89 -15.52 5.04
C LEU A 26 -19.93 -14.72 3.74
N PHE A 27 -19.48 -13.47 3.80
CA PHE A 27 -19.28 -12.60 2.65
C PHE A 27 -17.79 -12.26 2.55
N LEU A 28 -17.21 -12.37 1.37
CA LEU A 28 -15.88 -11.86 1.09
C LEU A 28 -16.00 -10.59 0.25
N ALA A 29 -15.45 -9.50 0.74
CA ALA A 29 -15.34 -8.22 0.04
C ALA A 29 -13.90 -8.05 -0.44
N ARG A 30 -13.64 -8.36 -1.72
CA ARG A 30 -12.31 -8.28 -2.30
C ARG A 30 -12.04 -6.87 -2.81
N TYR A 31 -11.10 -6.17 -2.17
CA TYR A 31 -10.61 -4.87 -2.60
C TYR A 31 -9.30 -5.00 -3.38
N SER A 32 -9.02 -4.07 -4.29
CA SER A 32 -7.75 -4.02 -5.02
C SER A 32 -6.68 -3.21 -4.28
N TYR A 33 -7.07 -2.13 -3.61
CA TYR A 33 -6.19 -1.19 -2.89
C TYR A 33 -6.78 -0.78 -1.54
N LEU A 34 -5.93 -0.40 -0.59
CA LEU A 34 -6.35 0.06 0.74
C LEU A 34 -7.17 1.35 0.64
N SER A 35 -6.83 2.25 -0.26
CA SER A 35 -7.61 3.48 -0.53
C SER A 35 -9.05 3.17 -0.96
N GLN A 36 -9.24 2.16 -1.83
CA GLN A 36 -10.57 1.70 -2.23
C GLN A 36 -11.34 1.13 -1.04
N ARG A 37 -10.70 0.32 -0.20
CA ARG A 37 -11.30 -0.20 1.04
C ARG A 37 -11.70 0.95 1.97
N ASP A 38 -10.82 1.92 2.17
CA ASP A 38 -11.03 3.05 3.08
C ASP A 38 -12.13 4.01 2.57
N ARG A 39 -12.39 4.03 1.25
CA ARG A 39 -13.56 4.66 0.64
C ARG A 39 -14.84 3.84 0.84
N LEU A 40 -14.78 2.52 0.64
CA LEU A 40 -15.96 1.64 0.65
C LEU A 40 -16.49 1.31 2.05
N ILE A 41 -15.62 1.21 3.06
CA ILE A 41 -16.04 0.89 4.44
C ILE A 41 -17.00 1.96 5.01
N PRO A 42 -16.69 3.28 4.94
CA PRO A 42 -17.62 4.32 5.37
C PRO A 42 -18.97 4.25 4.64
N GLN A 43 -18.95 4.03 3.32
CA GLN A 43 -20.18 3.89 2.53
C GLN A 43 -21.00 2.66 2.95
N LEU A 44 -20.35 1.55 3.30
CA LEU A 44 -21.01 0.35 3.84
C LEU A 44 -21.70 0.66 5.18
N ARG A 45 -20.99 1.35 6.08
CA ARG A 45 -21.52 1.76 7.39
C ARG A 45 -22.78 2.61 7.25
N GLU A 46 -22.74 3.62 6.37
CA GLU A 46 -23.88 4.50 6.12
C GLU A 46 -25.07 3.77 5.49
N SER A 47 -24.79 2.78 4.62
CA SER A 47 -25.83 2.01 3.92
C SER A 47 -26.46 0.90 4.77
N PHE A 48 -25.79 0.47 5.84
CA PHE A 48 -26.25 -0.61 6.71
C PHE A 48 -27.04 -0.05 7.90
N SER A 49 -28.33 -0.36 7.94
CA SER A 49 -29.30 0.23 8.89
C SER A 49 -29.38 -0.50 10.24
N GLY A 50 -28.41 -1.35 10.59
CA GLY A 50 -28.39 -2.16 11.80
C GLY A 50 -27.10 -2.03 12.60
N VAL A 51 -26.97 -2.77 13.71
CA VAL A 51 -25.77 -2.82 14.55
C VAL A 51 -24.66 -3.57 13.81
N LEU A 52 -23.76 -2.80 13.20
CA LEU A 52 -22.56 -3.31 12.54
C LEU A 52 -21.38 -3.26 13.50
N GLN A 53 -20.92 -4.42 13.97
CA GLN A 53 -19.71 -4.54 14.79
C GLN A 53 -18.46 -4.64 13.92
N GLU A 54 -17.33 -4.19 14.45
CA GLU A 54 -16.05 -4.16 13.73
C GLU A 54 -14.97 -4.89 14.51
N LEU A 55 -14.22 -5.73 13.79
CA LEU A 55 -13.11 -6.49 14.32
C LEU A 55 -11.86 -6.28 13.46
N VAL A 56 -10.88 -5.62 14.05
CA VAL A 56 -9.54 -5.52 13.50
C VAL A 56 -8.74 -6.73 13.97
N LEU A 57 -8.18 -7.52 13.06
CA LEU A 57 -7.34 -8.66 13.44
C LEU A 57 -5.92 -8.21 13.79
N ASP A 58 -5.39 -8.79 14.88
CA ASP A 58 -3.99 -8.70 15.24
C ASP A 58 -3.14 -9.66 14.42
N LYS A 59 -1.85 -9.33 14.24
CA LYS A 59 -0.92 -10.11 13.42
C LYS A 59 -0.70 -11.54 13.92
N SER A 60 -0.88 -11.77 15.22
CA SER A 60 -0.63 -13.06 15.91
C SER A 60 -1.87 -13.95 16.01
N VAL A 61 -3.00 -13.57 15.41
CA VAL A 61 -4.23 -14.37 15.47
C VAL A 61 -4.05 -15.70 14.72
N SER A 62 -4.31 -16.81 15.41
CA SER A 62 -4.29 -18.16 14.84
C SER A 62 -5.69 -18.76 14.63
N SER A 63 -6.72 -18.21 15.30
CA SER A 63 -8.11 -18.67 15.18
C SER A 63 -9.07 -17.50 15.09
N LEU A 64 -9.75 -17.37 13.95
CA LEU A 64 -10.75 -16.33 13.72
C LEU A 64 -11.96 -16.54 14.65
N TYR A 65 -12.42 -17.78 14.80
CA TYR A 65 -13.57 -18.11 15.63
C TYR A 65 -13.39 -17.70 17.09
N ALA A 66 -12.26 -18.11 17.70
CA ALA A 66 -11.95 -17.78 19.09
C ALA A 66 -11.81 -16.27 19.29
N THR A 67 -11.23 -15.56 18.31
CA THR A 67 -11.09 -14.10 18.33
C THR A 67 -12.46 -13.41 18.31
N ILE A 68 -13.37 -13.88 17.46
CA ILE A 68 -14.74 -13.35 17.39
C ILE A 68 -15.48 -13.59 18.70
N GLN A 69 -15.44 -14.82 19.23
CA GLN A 69 -16.08 -15.16 20.50
C GLN A 69 -15.53 -14.33 21.66
N LYS A 70 -14.22 -14.14 21.74
CA LYS A 70 -13.60 -13.31 22.78
C LYS A 70 -14.02 -11.84 22.67
N ARG A 71 -14.19 -11.33 21.44
CA ARG A 71 -14.55 -9.92 21.21
C ARG A 71 -16.02 -9.64 21.48
N LEU A 72 -16.91 -10.54 21.04
CA LEU A 72 -18.35 -10.36 21.14
C LEU A 72 -18.93 -10.95 22.43
N GLU A 73 -18.23 -11.87 23.08
CA GLU A 73 -18.72 -12.63 24.23
C GLU A 73 -20.09 -13.26 23.93
N ASN A 74 -21.17 -12.68 24.44
CA ASN A 74 -22.56 -13.10 24.21
C ASN A 74 -23.36 -12.15 23.30
N GLN A 75 -22.73 -11.12 22.74
CA GLN A 75 -23.39 -10.16 21.85
C GLN A 75 -23.59 -10.77 20.46
N GLN A 76 -24.78 -10.55 19.89
CA GLN A 76 -25.14 -10.97 18.53
C GLN A 76 -25.50 -9.70 17.75
N PRO A 77 -24.54 -9.05 17.08
CA PRO A 77 -24.82 -7.89 16.23
C PRO A 77 -25.64 -8.28 14.99
N ASP A 78 -26.17 -7.29 14.29
CA ASP A 78 -26.88 -7.51 13.03
C ASP A 78 -25.92 -7.93 11.91
N ALA A 79 -24.64 -7.54 12.00
CA ALA A 79 -23.56 -7.99 11.14
C ALA A 79 -22.20 -7.75 11.80
N LEU A 80 -21.20 -8.53 11.39
CA LEU A 80 -19.81 -8.34 11.78
C LEU A 80 -18.94 -8.04 10.57
N MET A 81 -18.12 -7.00 10.67
CA MET A 81 -17.10 -6.62 9.69
C MET A 81 -15.72 -6.94 10.23
N VAL A 82 -14.92 -7.68 9.46
CA VAL A 82 -13.57 -8.09 9.85
C VAL A 82 -12.57 -7.66 8.77
N TRP A 83 -11.40 -7.18 9.18
CA TRP A 83 -10.33 -6.80 8.26
C TRP A 83 -8.94 -7.09 8.83
N ARG A 84 -7.91 -6.85 8.00
CA ARG A 84 -6.48 -7.13 8.26
C ARG A 84 -6.10 -8.60 8.28
N LEU A 85 -6.83 -9.45 7.55
CA LEU A 85 -6.44 -10.84 7.34
C LEU A 85 -5.09 -10.92 6.61
N GLU A 86 -4.81 -9.96 5.73
CA GLU A 86 -3.53 -9.83 5.01
C GLU A 86 -2.33 -9.51 5.90
N SER A 87 -2.56 -9.06 7.14
CA SER A 87 -1.50 -8.73 8.11
C SER A 87 -1.18 -9.89 9.08
N VAL A 88 -1.95 -10.98 9.03
CA VAL A 88 -1.77 -12.15 9.90
C VAL A 88 -0.54 -12.93 9.45
N VAL A 89 0.35 -13.26 10.40
CA VAL A 89 1.64 -13.93 10.12
C VAL A 89 1.44 -15.26 9.40
N ASP A 90 0.48 -16.07 9.85
CA ASP A 90 0.13 -17.35 9.22
C ASP A 90 -1.35 -17.37 8.81
N VAL A 91 -1.66 -16.62 7.75
CA VAL A 91 -3.01 -16.58 7.19
C VAL A 91 -3.45 -17.94 6.65
N ASP A 92 -2.53 -18.81 6.22
CA ASP A 92 -2.90 -20.12 5.68
C ASP A 92 -3.44 -21.02 6.79
N GLU A 93 -2.78 -21.05 7.93
CA GLU A 93 -3.25 -21.78 9.10
C GLU A 93 -4.55 -21.18 9.66
N LEU A 94 -4.68 -19.84 9.66
CA LEU A 94 -5.93 -19.18 10.05
C LEU A 94 -7.12 -19.63 9.18
N LEU A 95 -6.94 -19.72 7.87
CA LEU A 95 -7.99 -20.15 6.95
C LEU A 95 -8.31 -21.65 7.08
N ARG A 96 -7.29 -22.47 7.31
CA ARG A 96 -7.46 -23.92 7.57
C ARG A 96 -8.24 -24.14 8.87
N SER A 97 -7.84 -23.47 9.96
CA SER A 97 -8.50 -23.58 11.26
C SER A 97 -9.95 -23.11 11.17
N MET A 98 -10.20 -22.00 10.49
CA MET A 98 -11.55 -21.52 10.19
C MET A 98 -12.38 -22.57 9.44
N SER A 99 -11.84 -23.18 8.39
CA SER A 99 -12.54 -24.22 7.62
C SER A 99 -12.93 -25.43 8.47
N LEU A 100 -12.09 -25.83 9.43
CA LEU A 100 -12.35 -26.98 10.31
C LEU A 100 -13.50 -26.73 11.30
N VAL A 101 -13.71 -25.48 11.72
CA VAL A 101 -14.73 -25.12 12.72
C VAL A 101 -15.94 -24.40 12.11
N LEU A 102 -16.13 -24.45 10.79
CA LEU A 102 -17.24 -23.75 10.12
C LEU A 102 -18.64 -24.13 10.65
N ASP A 103 -18.82 -25.37 11.09
CA ASP A 103 -20.09 -25.78 11.69
C ASP A 103 -20.32 -25.13 13.06
N GLU A 104 -19.26 -24.82 13.80
CA GLU A 104 -19.36 -24.04 15.05
C GLU A 104 -19.70 -22.58 14.78
N PHE A 105 -19.20 -22.00 13.68
CA PHE A 105 -19.67 -20.68 13.22
C PHE A 105 -21.19 -20.70 12.97
N ARG A 106 -21.69 -21.72 12.25
CA ARG A 106 -23.11 -21.83 11.92
C ARG A 106 -24.03 -22.01 13.12
N LYS A 107 -23.59 -22.75 14.14
CA LYS A 107 -24.38 -23.03 15.34
C LYS A 107 -24.40 -21.85 16.32
N ASN A 108 -23.29 -21.14 16.45
CA ASN A 108 -23.11 -20.19 17.55
C ASN A 108 -23.21 -18.72 17.11
N LEU A 109 -23.02 -18.43 15.83
CA LEU A 109 -23.09 -17.07 15.29
C LEU A 109 -24.35 -16.91 14.43
N HIS A 110 -25.25 -16.03 14.85
CA HIS A 110 -26.55 -15.83 14.21
C HIS A 110 -26.57 -14.52 13.42
N PHE A 111 -25.48 -14.22 12.73
CA PHE A 111 -25.32 -13.00 11.95
C PHE A 111 -24.36 -13.20 10.77
N PRO A 112 -24.50 -12.39 9.71
CA PRO A 112 -23.57 -12.38 8.60
C PRO A 112 -22.22 -11.78 8.99
N ILE A 113 -21.15 -12.34 8.42
CA ILE A 113 -19.78 -11.83 8.57
C ILE A 113 -19.27 -11.39 7.20
N VAL A 114 -18.79 -10.16 7.10
CA VAL A 114 -18.07 -9.66 5.94
C VAL A 114 -16.57 -9.57 6.24
N LEU A 115 -15.76 -10.29 5.45
CA LEU A 115 -14.31 -10.24 5.49
C LEU A 115 -13.80 -9.34 4.36
N TRP A 116 -13.14 -8.24 4.71
CA TRP A 116 -12.42 -7.41 3.75
C TRP A 116 -11.04 -8.00 3.49
N ILE A 117 -10.80 -8.37 2.24
CA ILE A 117 -9.60 -9.12 1.86
C ILE A 117 -9.00 -8.57 0.56
N ASN A 118 -7.69 -8.72 0.41
CA ASN A 118 -7.02 -8.43 -0.84
C ASN A 118 -7.06 -9.65 -1.80
N GLU A 119 -6.48 -9.49 -3.00
CA GLU A 119 -6.42 -10.56 -4.01
C GLU A 119 -5.67 -11.80 -3.51
N GLU A 120 -4.60 -11.63 -2.74
CA GLU A 120 -3.81 -12.75 -2.24
C GLU A 120 -4.60 -13.64 -1.28
N VAL A 121 -5.24 -13.02 -0.28
CA VAL A 121 -6.08 -13.72 0.69
C VAL A 121 -7.29 -14.34 -0.01
N SER A 122 -7.89 -13.64 -0.99
CA SER A 122 -8.99 -14.20 -1.80
C SER A 122 -8.60 -15.48 -2.54
N ARG A 123 -7.39 -15.53 -3.12
CA ARG A 123 -6.88 -16.74 -3.77
C ARG A 123 -6.63 -17.87 -2.77
N LYS A 124 -6.10 -17.55 -1.58
CA LYS A 124 -5.89 -18.51 -0.49
C LYS A 124 -7.21 -19.10 0.01
N PHE A 125 -8.28 -18.30 0.10
CA PHE A 125 -9.63 -18.79 0.39
C PHE A 125 -10.07 -19.88 -0.59
N ILE A 126 -9.92 -19.63 -1.90
CA ILE A 126 -10.30 -20.58 -2.95
C ILE A 126 -9.44 -21.86 -2.88
N GLN A 127 -8.15 -21.72 -2.55
CA GLN A 127 -7.22 -22.85 -2.51
C GLN A 127 -7.33 -23.71 -1.24
N LEU A 128 -7.62 -23.10 -0.09
CA LEU A 128 -7.52 -23.76 1.23
C LEU A 128 -8.87 -24.18 1.82
N ILE A 129 -9.99 -23.62 1.33
CA ILE A 129 -11.33 -23.94 1.84
C ILE A 129 -12.09 -24.75 0.79
N PRO A 130 -12.33 -26.06 1.01
CA PRO A 130 -13.12 -26.89 0.12
C PRO A 130 -14.54 -26.33 -0.06
N ASP A 131 -15.14 -26.47 -1.24
CA ASP A 131 -16.49 -25.98 -1.56
C ASP A 131 -16.75 -24.51 -1.20
N PHE A 132 -15.71 -23.67 -1.30
CA PHE A 132 -15.76 -22.26 -0.94
C PHE A 132 -16.99 -21.53 -1.54
N GLU A 133 -17.33 -21.83 -2.79
CA GLU A 133 -18.46 -21.22 -3.53
C GLU A 133 -19.82 -21.45 -2.85
N ASN A 134 -19.99 -22.59 -2.17
CA ASN A 134 -21.21 -22.92 -1.42
C ASN A 134 -21.16 -22.38 0.01
N ARG A 135 -20.00 -21.90 0.47
CA ARG A 135 -19.75 -21.48 1.86
C ARG A 135 -19.73 -19.96 2.01
N ALA A 136 -19.35 -19.23 0.97
CA ALA A 136 -19.26 -17.77 1.01
C ALA A 136 -19.73 -17.12 -0.28
N SER A 137 -20.14 -15.85 -0.16
CA SER A 137 -20.45 -15.01 -1.31
C SER A 137 -19.30 -14.02 -1.54
N LEU A 138 -18.62 -14.12 -2.69
CA LEU A 138 -17.52 -13.23 -3.07
C LEU A 138 -18.05 -12.02 -3.85
N THR A 139 -17.77 -10.83 -3.35
CA THR A 139 -17.98 -9.56 -4.05
C THR A 139 -16.63 -8.98 -4.44
N VAL A 140 -16.43 -8.77 -5.73
CA VAL A 140 -15.21 -8.14 -6.28
C VAL A 140 -15.51 -6.68 -6.55
N PHE A 141 -14.71 -5.80 -5.96
CA PHE A 141 -14.67 -4.38 -6.33
C PHE A 141 -13.57 -4.21 -7.37
N GLU A 142 -13.96 -3.92 -8.60
CA GLU A 142 -13.01 -3.70 -9.70
C GLU A 142 -12.62 -2.24 -9.73
N ILE A 143 -11.33 -1.93 -9.84
CA ILE A 143 -10.87 -0.56 -10.09
C ILE A 143 -10.88 -0.26 -11.60
N SER A 144 -11.43 0.89 -12.01
CA SER A 144 -11.25 1.35 -13.39
C SER A 144 -9.78 1.62 -13.70
N THR A 145 -9.44 1.69 -14.98
CA THR A 145 -8.12 2.19 -15.38
C THR A 145 -7.92 3.64 -14.92
N ASP A 146 -8.95 4.48 -15.04
CA ASP A 146 -8.87 5.90 -14.67
C ASP A 146 -8.65 6.07 -13.16
N GLU A 147 -9.44 5.39 -12.32
CA GLU A 147 -9.23 5.42 -10.85
C GLU A 147 -7.87 4.87 -10.45
N LEU A 148 -7.35 3.87 -11.19
CA LEU A 148 -6.01 3.34 -10.93
C LEU A 148 -4.93 4.37 -11.26
N ILE A 149 -5.05 5.07 -12.39
CA ILE A 149 -4.17 6.18 -12.76
C ILE A 149 -4.24 7.30 -11.71
N ASP A 150 -5.44 7.68 -11.28
CA ASP A 150 -5.65 8.73 -10.27
C ASP A 150 -5.06 8.34 -8.92
N PHE A 151 -5.27 7.10 -8.47
CA PHE A 151 -4.65 6.56 -7.27
C PHE A 151 -3.12 6.62 -7.35
N THR A 152 -2.54 6.16 -8.47
CA THR A 152 -1.09 6.20 -8.70
C THR A 152 -0.57 7.63 -8.66
N ARG A 153 -1.27 8.58 -9.29
CA ARG A 153 -0.90 10.00 -9.33
C ARG A 153 -0.93 10.62 -7.93
N GLN A 154 -2.08 10.53 -7.26
CA GLN A 154 -2.28 11.09 -5.91
C GLN A 154 -1.28 10.52 -4.91
N THR A 155 -1.05 9.21 -4.94
CA THR A 155 -0.12 8.55 -4.03
C THR A 155 1.31 9.00 -4.28
N SER A 156 1.75 9.04 -5.55
CA SER A 156 3.10 9.42 -5.90
C SER A 156 3.39 10.89 -5.60
N ASP A 157 2.43 11.78 -5.84
CA ASP A 157 2.56 13.20 -5.53
C ASP A 157 2.57 13.45 -4.01
N SER A 158 1.72 12.76 -3.25
CA SER A 158 1.72 12.83 -1.78
C SER A 158 3.07 12.40 -1.20
N VAL A 159 3.62 11.28 -1.68
CA VAL A 159 4.96 10.82 -1.28
C VAL A 159 6.00 11.88 -1.59
N TYR A 160 6.02 12.43 -2.81
CA TYR A 160 6.98 13.45 -3.18
C TYR A 160 6.90 14.71 -2.31
N GLN A 161 5.69 15.26 -2.10
CA GLN A 161 5.50 16.48 -1.33
C GLN A 161 6.03 16.31 0.10
N LYS A 162 5.63 15.23 0.78
CA LYS A 162 6.07 14.96 2.15
C LYS A 162 7.59 14.78 2.27
N VAL A 163 8.17 14.11 1.27
CA VAL A 163 9.62 13.87 1.19
C VAL A 163 10.39 15.17 0.94
N LEU A 164 9.87 16.07 0.11
CA LEU A 164 10.44 17.39 -0.16
C LEU A 164 10.28 18.35 1.05
N GLU A 165 9.14 18.28 1.74
CA GLU A 165 8.84 19.09 2.92
C GLU A 165 9.75 18.72 4.09
N SER A 166 9.89 17.42 4.38
CA SER A 166 10.65 16.92 5.53
C SER A 166 12.15 17.20 5.47
N GLY A 167 12.71 17.42 4.27
CA GLY A 167 14.13 17.77 4.10
C GLY A 167 15.12 16.61 4.31
N ALA A 168 16.42 16.92 4.26
CA ALA A 168 17.49 15.93 4.37
C ALA A 168 17.55 15.29 5.78
N GLY A 169 17.76 13.97 5.82
CA GLY A 169 18.12 13.26 7.05
C GLY A 169 16.95 12.75 7.90
N ILE A 170 15.70 13.06 7.56
CA ILE A 170 14.53 12.47 8.22
C ILE A 170 14.11 11.22 7.46
N PHE A 171 14.34 10.05 8.05
CA PHE A 171 13.72 8.82 7.57
C PHE A 171 12.22 8.87 7.88
N LEU A 172 11.44 9.20 6.87
CA LEU A 172 9.98 9.08 6.95
C LEU A 172 9.62 7.60 6.79
N ASP A 173 8.99 7.05 7.83
CA ASP A 173 8.28 5.77 7.76
C ASP A 173 7.15 5.87 6.71
N ASN A 174 6.79 4.74 6.10
CA ASN A 174 5.68 4.66 5.14
C ASN A 174 4.38 5.25 5.69
N THR A 175 4.12 5.09 6.98
CA THR A 175 2.96 5.69 7.67
C THR A 175 2.97 7.22 7.59
N VAL A 176 4.13 7.86 7.75
CA VAL A 176 4.28 9.32 7.65
C VAL A 176 4.10 9.77 6.19
N LEU A 177 4.54 8.96 5.23
CA LEU A 177 4.29 9.18 3.80
C LEU A 177 2.80 9.06 3.42
N GLY A 178 1.91 8.74 4.37
CA GLY A 178 0.47 8.55 4.12
C GLY A 178 0.20 7.25 3.36
N LEU A 179 1.16 6.34 3.40
CA LEU A 179 1.04 5.01 2.85
C LEU A 179 0.67 4.07 3.98
N GLY A 180 -0.22 3.13 3.67
CA GLY A 180 -0.49 2.02 4.58
C GLY A 180 0.74 1.15 4.78
N GLU A 181 0.63 0.21 5.71
CA GLU A 181 1.64 -0.83 6.00
C GLU A 181 2.16 -1.55 4.73
N PHE A 182 1.36 -1.58 3.66
CA PHE A 182 1.66 -2.25 2.39
C PHE A 182 1.93 -1.30 1.21
N GLY A 183 2.19 -0.01 1.44
CA GLY A 183 2.29 0.99 0.37
C GLY A 183 3.26 0.65 -0.78
N TYR A 184 4.43 0.08 -0.46
CA TYR A 184 5.38 -0.40 -1.48
C TYR A 184 4.75 -1.48 -2.38
N GLN A 185 4.06 -2.46 -1.79
CA GLN A 185 3.40 -3.53 -2.54
C GLN A 185 2.23 -3.00 -3.35
N GLU A 186 1.51 -2.00 -2.86
CA GLU A 186 0.41 -1.36 -3.57
C GLU A 186 0.88 -0.63 -4.82
N LEU A 187 1.96 0.15 -4.72
CA LEU A 187 2.54 0.85 -5.87
C LEU A 187 3.08 -0.12 -6.93
N LEU A 188 3.73 -1.21 -6.51
CA LEU A 188 4.16 -2.27 -7.44
C LEU A 188 2.99 -2.99 -8.11
N ARG A 189 1.91 -3.27 -7.37
CA ARG A 189 0.69 -3.85 -7.93
C ARG A 189 0.03 -2.91 -8.93
N ALA A 190 -0.06 -1.62 -8.60
CA ALA A 190 -0.59 -0.60 -9.50
C ALA A 190 0.22 -0.52 -10.79
N GLN A 191 1.55 -0.44 -10.70
CA GLN A 191 2.45 -0.44 -11.85
C GLN A 191 2.23 -1.67 -12.75
N LYS A 192 2.21 -2.87 -12.15
CA LYS A 192 2.04 -4.13 -12.87
C LYS A 192 0.66 -4.23 -13.53
N GLU A 193 -0.38 -3.80 -12.84
CA GLU A 193 -1.75 -3.86 -13.33
C GLU A 193 -1.98 -2.85 -14.49
N LEU A 194 -1.43 -1.64 -14.39
CA LEU A 194 -1.44 -0.67 -15.49
C LEU A 194 -0.72 -1.22 -16.74
N ALA A 195 0.45 -1.83 -16.56
CA ALA A 195 1.19 -2.48 -17.64
C ALA A 195 0.40 -3.66 -18.26
N LYS A 196 -0.22 -4.50 -17.42
CA LYS A 196 -1.06 -5.62 -17.88
C LYS A 196 -2.27 -5.15 -18.68
N ARG A 197 -2.84 -3.99 -18.34
CA ARG A 197 -3.95 -3.35 -19.07
C ARG A 197 -3.49 -2.65 -20.36
N GLY A 198 -2.20 -2.66 -20.69
CA GLY A 198 -1.65 -2.01 -21.88
C GLY A 198 -1.66 -0.48 -21.79
N VAL A 199 -1.73 0.09 -20.57
CA VAL A 199 -1.74 1.53 -20.36
C VAL A 199 -0.31 2.05 -20.48
N ILE A 200 -0.12 3.00 -21.40
CA ILE A 200 1.13 3.77 -21.48
C ILE A 200 0.96 4.97 -20.55
N LEU A 201 1.77 5.02 -19.49
CA LEU A 201 1.72 6.14 -18.56
C LEU A 201 2.35 7.38 -19.19
N GLU A 202 1.76 8.54 -18.89
CA GLU A 202 2.39 9.82 -19.17
C GLU A 202 3.77 9.87 -18.49
N PRO A 203 4.83 10.35 -19.15
CA PRO A 203 6.18 10.29 -18.61
C PRO A 203 6.32 10.93 -17.22
N GLU A 204 5.55 11.99 -16.93
CA GLU A 204 5.53 12.64 -15.61
C GLU A 204 4.99 11.71 -14.52
N LEU A 205 3.90 10.98 -14.82
CA LEU A 205 3.30 10.03 -13.89
C LEU A 205 4.20 8.82 -13.67
N GLU A 206 4.80 8.29 -14.74
CA GLU A 206 5.79 7.20 -14.64
C GLU A 206 6.96 7.64 -13.75
N ALA A 207 7.52 8.84 -13.99
CA ALA A 207 8.65 9.34 -13.23
C ALA A 207 8.31 9.56 -11.73
N SER A 208 7.11 10.06 -11.44
CA SER A 208 6.61 10.19 -10.06
C SER A 208 6.42 8.83 -9.39
N LEU A 209 5.83 7.85 -10.10
CA LEU A 209 5.61 6.50 -9.58
C LEU A 209 6.93 5.78 -9.27
N GLU A 210 7.90 5.85 -10.18
CA GLU A 210 9.23 5.28 -10.02
C GLU A 210 9.94 5.85 -8.78
N PHE A 211 9.84 7.16 -8.56
CA PHE A 211 10.34 7.78 -7.33
C PHE A 211 9.65 7.26 -6.08
N ALA A 212 8.32 7.16 -6.09
CA ALA A 212 7.55 6.69 -4.94
C ALA A 212 7.85 5.22 -4.60
N ILE A 213 8.01 4.36 -5.60
CA ILE A 213 8.43 2.96 -5.42
C ILE A 213 9.83 2.91 -4.83
N ALA A 214 10.77 3.67 -5.38
CA ALA A 214 12.15 3.73 -4.87
C ALA A 214 12.22 4.18 -3.40
N ARG A 215 11.39 5.16 -3.02
CA ARG A 215 11.37 5.72 -1.67
C ARG A 215 10.75 4.79 -0.63
N THR A 216 9.81 3.96 -1.04
CA THR A 216 9.08 3.01 -0.18
C THR A 216 9.74 1.64 -0.11
N ALA A 217 10.62 1.35 -1.06
CA ALA A 217 11.56 0.24 -0.97
C ALA A 217 12.59 0.47 0.14
N ASP A 218 13.24 -0.61 0.57
CA ASP A 218 14.45 -0.49 1.37
C ASP A 218 15.53 0.23 0.55
N ASN A 219 15.92 1.41 1.05
CA ASN A 219 16.83 2.34 0.41
C ASN A 219 18.28 1.80 0.28
N SER A 220 18.56 0.58 0.76
CA SER A 220 19.82 -0.13 0.56
C SER A 220 19.76 -1.16 -0.58
N THR A 221 18.58 -1.44 -1.11
CA THR A 221 18.39 -2.47 -2.14
C THR A 221 18.71 -1.93 -3.53
N GLU A 222 19.26 -2.81 -4.37
CA GLU A 222 19.54 -2.51 -5.77
C GLU A 222 18.28 -2.15 -6.57
N LYS A 223 17.11 -2.71 -6.20
CA LYS A 223 15.81 -2.36 -6.79
C LYS A 223 15.46 -0.89 -6.56
N ALA A 224 15.66 -0.36 -5.35
CA ALA A 224 15.41 1.05 -5.06
C ALA A 224 16.26 1.96 -5.95
N ARG A 225 17.53 1.60 -6.18
CA ARG A 225 18.45 2.32 -7.07
C ARG A 225 17.93 2.37 -8.51
N GLN A 226 17.49 1.23 -9.03
CA GLN A 226 16.98 1.13 -10.41
C GLN A 226 15.75 2.04 -10.60
N HIS A 227 14.82 2.03 -9.65
CA HIS A 227 13.65 2.90 -9.66
C HIS A 227 14.03 4.39 -9.58
N TYR A 228 14.98 4.79 -8.71
CA TYR A 228 15.47 6.17 -8.71
C TYR A 228 16.14 6.57 -10.03
N GLN A 229 16.91 5.68 -10.65
CA GLN A 229 17.55 5.96 -11.94
C GLN A 229 16.53 6.14 -13.06
N ARG A 230 15.52 5.27 -13.12
CA ARG A 230 14.44 5.40 -14.11
C ARG A 230 13.69 6.72 -13.93
N SER A 231 13.37 7.08 -12.68
CA SER A 231 12.77 8.38 -12.37
C SER A 231 13.66 9.55 -12.81
N LEU A 232 14.96 9.50 -12.53
CA LEU A 232 15.92 10.53 -12.92
C LEU A 232 15.96 10.73 -14.44
N GLU A 233 16.06 9.64 -15.21
CA GLU A 233 16.09 9.68 -16.67
C GLU A 233 14.85 10.38 -17.25
N LEU A 234 13.66 10.04 -16.75
CA LEU A 234 12.41 10.63 -17.21
C LEU A 234 12.34 12.12 -16.85
N TRP A 235 12.69 12.51 -15.63
CA TRP A 235 12.67 13.92 -15.23
C TRP A 235 13.71 14.78 -15.96
N GLN A 236 14.84 14.19 -16.36
CA GLN A 236 15.81 14.84 -17.24
C GLN A 236 15.21 15.09 -18.64
N GLN A 237 14.54 14.10 -19.23
CA GLN A 237 13.86 14.26 -20.52
C GLN A 237 12.75 15.30 -20.47
N LEU A 238 12.05 15.39 -19.34
CA LEU A 238 11.00 16.38 -19.08
C LEU A 238 11.53 17.77 -18.68
N ASN A 239 12.85 17.94 -18.57
CA ASN A 239 13.50 19.18 -18.16
C ASN A 239 13.04 19.73 -16.79
N ASN A 240 12.61 18.86 -15.86
CA ASN A 240 12.20 19.27 -14.52
C ASN A 240 13.41 19.30 -13.57
N ALA A 241 14.15 20.41 -13.59
CA ALA A 241 15.38 20.56 -12.84
C ALA A 241 15.22 20.39 -11.31
N VAL A 242 14.07 20.77 -10.73
CA VAL A 242 13.80 20.59 -9.29
C VAL A 242 13.68 19.10 -8.95
N ARG A 243 12.93 18.32 -9.75
CA ARG A 243 12.79 16.87 -9.57
C ARG A 243 14.13 16.15 -9.78
N VAL A 244 14.88 16.53 -10.81
CA VAL A 244 16.23 16.00 -11.09
C VAL A 244 17.17 16.21 -9.90
N ALA A 245 17.23 17.43 -9.38
CA ALA A 245 18.04 17.76 -8.21
C ALA A 245 17.64 16.93 -6.98
N HIS A 246 16.34 16.78 -6.74
CA HIS A 246 15.84 16.04 -5.59
C HIS A 246 16.17 14.54 -5.69
N ILE A 247 16.04 13.94 -6.87
CA ILE A 247 16.37 12.53 -7.09
C ILE A 247 17.87 12.27 -6.97
N ASN A 248 18.70 13.19 -7.46
CA ASN A 248 20.15 13.12 -7.27
C ASN A 248 20.51 13.05 -5.78
N TYR A 249 19.84 13.82 -4.91
CA TYR A 249 20.06 13.70 -3.47
C TYR A 249 19.74 12.28 -2.93
N TYR A 250 18.66 11.65 -3.37
CA TYR A 250 18.33 10.29 -2.92
C TYR A 250 19.26 9.22 -3.49
N LEU A 251 19.72 9.36 -4.73
CA LEU A 251 20.76 8.50 -5.29
C LEU A 251 22.07 8.64 -4.52
N GLY A 252 22.43 9.87 -4.12
CA GLY A 252 23.59 10.10 -3.23
C GLY A 252 23.43 9.40 -1.88
N SER A 253 22.22 9.48 -1.30
CA SER A 253 21.88 8.81 -0.04
C SER A 253 21.92 7.28 -0.14
N TRP A 254 21.50 6.74 -1.29
CA TRP A 254 21.61 5.32 -1.61
C TRP A 254 23.09 4.89 -1.67
N TRP A 255 23.93 5.60 -2.42
CA TRP A 255 25.36 5.28 -2.54
C TRP A 255 26.12 5.39 -1.23
N ARG A 256 25.78 6.39 -0.40
CA ARG A 256 26.32 6.51 0.96
C ARG A 256 25.96 5.28 1.79
N SER A 257 24.69 4.89 1.81
CA SER A 257 24.23 3.69 2.52
C SER A 257 24.91 2.43 2.01
N TYR A 258 25.03 2.28 0.69
CA TYR A 258 25.71 1.14 0.06
C TYR A 258 27.18 1.03 0.52
N GLY A 259 27.92 2.13 0.56
CA GLY A 259 29.32 2.15 1.01
C GLY A 259 29.52 1.79 2.50
N VAL A 260 28.51 2.04 3.35
CA VAL A 260 28.53 1.61 4.77
C VAL A 260 28.46 0.08 4.87
N TRP A 261 27.60 -0.54 4.07
CA TRP A 261 27.39 -1.99 4.08
C TRP A 261 28.45 -2.76 3.27
N HIS A 262 29.04 -2.13 2.25
CA HIS A 262 30.02 -2.73 1.34
C HIS A 262 31.39 -2.07 1.51
N ARG A 263 32.02 -2.30 2.67
CA ARG A 263 33.33 -1.71 3.03
C ARG A 263 34.41 -1.81 1.93
N PRO A 264 34.56 -2.92 1.18
CA PRO A 264 35.55 -3.00 0.10
C PRO A 264 35.35 -1.97 -1.02
N GLU A 265 34.12 -1.52 -1.24
CA GLU A 265 33.75 -0.54 -2.28
C GLU A 265 33.41 0.84 -1.70
N GLN A 266 33.73 1.08 -0.43
CA GLN A 266 33.30 2.27 0.30
C GLN A 266 33.77 3.56 -0.36
N GLU A 267 35.06 3.67 -0.66
CA GLU A 267 35.65 4.88 -1.25
C GLU A 267 34.98 5.24 -2.58
N LYS A 268 34.80 4.25 -3.47
CA LYS A 268 34.12 4.41 -4.76
C LYS A 268 32.67 4.84 -4.57
N SER A 269 31.99 4.25 -3.59
CA SER A 269 30.59 4.54 -3.28
C SER A 269 30.43 5.95 -2.71
N TYR A 270 31.34 6.40 -1.85
CA TYR A 270 31.34 7.75 -1.30
C TYR A 270 31.67 8.80 -2.35
N LYS A 271 32.59 8.51 -3.29
CA LYS A 271 32.85 9.38 -4.45
C LYS A 271 31.60 9.56 -5.32
N ARG A 272 30.86 8.47 -5.57
CA ARG A 272 29.57 8.52 -6.28
C ARG A 272 28.54 9.33 -5.49
N ALA A 273 28.40 9.08 -4.19
CA ALA A 273 27.48 9.81 -3.32
C ALA A 273 27.77 11.32 -3.35
N CYS A 274 29.05 11.71 -3.23
CA CYS A 274 29.49 13.10 -3.31
C CYS A 274 29.12 13.75 -4.64
N SER A 275 29.37 13.08 -5.77
CA SER A 275 28.99 13.61 -7.09
C SER A 275 27.48 13.86 -7.21
N TYR A 276 26.66 12.94 -6.72
CA TYR A 276 25.21 13.11 -6.72
C TYR A 276 24.73 14.24 -5.80
N PHE A 277 25.28 14.36 -4.59
CA PHE A 277 24.91 15.46 -3.69
C PHE A 277 25.34 16.82 -4.24
N GLN A 278 26.54 16.91 -4.82
CA GLN A 278 27.00 18.12 -5.51
C GLN A 278 26.05 18.52 -6.64
N GLN A 279 25.72 17.58 -7.54
CA GLN A 279 24.79 17.85 -8.66
C GLN A 279 23.42 18.30 -8.17
N SER A 280 22.93 17.74 -7.06
CA SER A 280 21.68 18.15 -6.43
C SER A 280 21.72 19.61 -5.97
N VAL A 281 22.73 19.98 -5.18
CA VAL A 281 22.91 21.34 -4.64
C VAL A 281 23.11 22.36 -5.75
N GLU A 282 24.04 22.11 -6.69
CA GLU A 282 24.31 23.01 -7.81
C GLU A 282 23.06 23.23 -8.69
N THR A 283 22.24 22.19 -8.87
CA THR A 283 21.00 22.31 -9.64
C THR A 283 19.97 23.16 -8.89
N PHE A 284 19.82 22.98 -7.57
CA PHE A 284 18.94 23.83 -6.76
C PHE A 284 19.38 25.30 -6.74
N GLU A 285 20.69 25.57 -6.72
CA GLU A 285 21.25 26.92 -6.86
C GLU A 285 20.91 27.52 -8.23
N LYS A 286 21.12 26.78 -9.32
CA LYS A 286 20.81 27.22 -10.70
C LYS A 286 19.33 27.59 -10.88
N VAL A 287 18.42 26.83 -10.27
CA VAL A 287 16.97 27.12 -10.32
C VAL A 287 16.51 28.10 -9.24
N LYS A 288 17.44 28.75 -8.52
CA LYS A 288 17.17 29.78 -7.50
C LYS A 288 16.24 29.30 -6.39
N ARG A 289 16.46 28.09 -5.88
CA ARG A 289 15.74 27.50 -4.74
C ARG A 289 16.63 27.42 -3.49
N PRO A 290 16.99 28.56 -2.86
CA PRO A 290 17.87 28.57 -1.69
C PRO A 290 17.26 27.84 -0.48
N ASP A 291 15.93 27.77 -0.41
CA ASP A 291 15.21 26.96 0.57
C ASP A 291 15.54 25.47 0.45
N LEU A 292 15.66 24.94 -0.77
CA LEU A 292 16.04 23.56 -1.01
C LEU A 292 17.55 23.34 -0.87
N VAL A 293 18.37 24.31 -1.28
CA VAL A 293 19.83 24.27 -1.03
C VAL A 293 20.11 24.09 0.47
N ALA A 294 19.51 24.96 1.31
CA ALA A 294 19.67 24.89 2.76
C ALA A 294 19.21 23.54 3.33
N LYS A 295 18.14 22.95 2.78
CA LYS A 295 17.64 21.64 3.21
C LYS A 295 18.61 20.49 2.88
N PHE A 296 19.32 20.52 1.75
CA PHE A 296 20.05 19.35 1.23
C PHE A 296 21.58 19.46 1.29
N ILE A 297 22.15 20.66 1.47
CA ILE A 297 23.61 20.90 1.44
C ILE A 297 24.39 20.12 2.52
N ASN A 298 23.77 19.87 3.68
CA ASN A 298 24.45 19.19 4.79
C ASN A 298 24.91 17.77 4.43
N ALA A 299 24.16 17.04 3.60
CA ALA A 299 24.58 15.70 3.19
C ALA A 299 25.85 15.72 2.33
N TRP A 300 26.01 16.77 1.52
CA TRP A 300 27.23 16.97 0.73
C TRP A 300 28.43 17.28 1.64
N GLY A 301 28.25 18.20 2.60
CA GLY A 301 29.30 18.54 3.57
C GLY A 301 29.75 17.34 4.41
N VAL A 302 28.81 16.49 4.83
CA VAL A 302 29.09 15.28 5.60
C VAL A 302 29.89 14.26 4.78
N ILE A 303 29.51 13.99 3.52
CA ILE A 303 30.23 12.97 2.73
C ILE A 303 31.66 13.39 2.38
N LEU A 304 31.90 14.70 2.22
CA LEU A 304 33.23 15.25 1.95
C LEU A 304 34.22 14.99 3.10
N GLN A 305 33.75 14.78 4.33
CA GLN A 305 34.61 14.43 5.47
C GLN A 305 35.14 12.99 5.42
N TYR A 306 34.56 12.14 4.56
CA TYR A 306 34.94 10.74 4.40
C TYR A 306 35.72 10.46 3.11
N LEU A 307 36.03 11.50 2.33
CA LEU A 307 36.79 11.44 1.08
C LEU A 307 38.18 12.07 1.27
#